data_AF-A0A7X3PZA4-F1
#
_entry.id   AF-A0A7X3PZA4-F1
#
_cell.length_a   1.000
_cell.length_b   1.000
_cell.length_c   1.000
_cell.angle_alpha   90.00
_cell.angle_beta   90.00
_cell.angle_gamma   90.00
#
_symmetry.space_group_name_H-M   'P 1'
#
loop_
_entity.id
_entity.type
_entity.pdbx_description
1 polymer ?
#
loop_
_entity_poly.entity_id
_entity_poly.type
_entity_poly.pdbx_seq_one_letter_code
_entity_poly.pdbx_strand_id
1 'polypeptide(L)'
;MTKYTDFINYHLSMLIDETRTGAYSRAVSKVVKPGDVVVDVGCGSGILSFFACRAGARHVHAIESEPVINIAELVAAKNGFQDRITFYNASSFNVDLPEPADVIVTETMGTFGFEEGILGSLTDARERLLKKGGTLIPHGVELFLVPVELPQFYEHVIDFWVNRCQGFDFSPVRHLTVNNFHPLKLHEGTFLGDPLRVQEIEFGETTQTEVKAGFTIHVRRQGWLHGLAGWFNAELIPGLSISNGPQDKASHWGLAFFPIGRPVSVDRGNRIDAEMSSSQNGEYWHWNVSV
;
A
#
# COMPACT_ATOMS: atom_id res chain seq x y z
N MET A 1 12.28 1.86 25.03
CA MET A 1 11.41 3.02 24.73
C MET A 1 11.44 3.39 23.25
N THR A 2 12.58 3.35 22.55
CA THR A 2 12.69 3.69 21.10
C THR A 2 11.72 2.91 20.19
N LYS A 3 11.56 1.60 20.37
CA LYS A 3 10.62 0.80 19.55
C LYS A 3 9.18 1.32 19.59
N TYR A 4 8.69 1.75 20.77
CA TYR A 4 7.32 2.27 20.88
C TYR A 4 7.15 3.62 20.20
N THR A 5 8.18 4.47 20.21
CA THR A 5 8.15 5.77 19.55
C THR A 5 8.00 5.63 18.04
N ASP A 6 8.72 4.69 17.42
CA ASP A 6 8.64 4.45 15.98
C ASP A 6 7.25 3.94 15.57
N PHE A 7 6.71 2.96 16.31
CA PHE A 7 5.34 2.48 16.09
C PHE A 7 4.30 3.60 16.27
N ILE A 8 4.37 4.36 17.36
CA ILE A 8 3.41 5.46 17.61
C ILE A 8 3.48 6.50 16.51
N ASN A 9 4.67 6.90 16.06
CA ASN A 9 4.82 7.89 14.99
C ASN A 9 4.32 7.36 13.64
N TYR A 10 4.54 6.08 13.34
CA TYR A 10 3.99 5.44 12.15
C TYR A 10 2.45 5.42 12.20
N HIS A 11 1.85 4.92 13.28
CA HIS A 11 0.40 4.94 13.44
C HIS A 11 -0.18 6.36 13.53
N LEU A 12 0.55 7.34 14.05
CA LEU A 12 0.13 8.73 14.01
C LEU A 12 0.00 9.23 12.57
N SER A 13 0.99 8.99 11.70
CA SER A 13 0.91 9.40 10.29
C SER A 13 -0.29 8.78 9.55
N MET A 14 -0.63 7.55 9.91
CA MET A 14 -1.79 6.82 9.40
C MET A 14 -3.13 7.37 9.92
N LEU A 15 -3.20 7.75 11.21
CA LEU A 15 -4.42 8.26 11.85
C LEU A 15 -4.75 9.71 11.47
N ILE A 16 -3.74 10.54 11.20
CA ILE A 16 -3.94 11.94 10.75
C ILE A 16 -4.32 12.03 9.26
N ASP A 17 -4.16 10.94 8.50
CA ASP A 17 -4.67 10.84 7.13
C ASP A 17 -6.21 10.69 7.18
N GLU A 18 -6.88 11.83 7.24
CA GLU A 18 -8.35 11.90 7.33
C GLU A 18 -9.05 11.42 6.07
N THR A 19 -8.41 11.54 4.90
CA THR A 19 -8.94 11.01 3.63
C THR A 19 -9.06 9.51 3.73
N ARG A 20 -7.97 8.83 4.10
CA ARG A 20 -7.91 7.39 4.30
C ARG A 20 -8.86 6.95 5.40
N THR A 21 -8.66 7.47 6.61
CA THR A 21 -9.40 7.04 7.81
C THR A 21 -10.90 7.31 7.67
N GLY A 22 -11.26 8.45 7.08
CA GLY A 22 -12.66 8.80 6.79
C GLY A 22 -13.30 7.91 5.72
N ALA A 23 -12.56 7.53 4.68
CA ALA A 23 -13.06 6.62 3.66
C ALA A 23 -13.34 5.22 4.24
N TYR A 24 -12.40 4.65 5.01
CA TYR A 24 -12.62 3.38 5.69
C TYR A 24 -13.79 3.43 6.67
N SER A 25 -13.91 4.49 7.48
CA SER A 25 -15.07 4.66 8.36
C SER A 25 -16.39 4.64 7.60
N ARG A 26 -16.46 5.29 6.42
CA ARG A 26 -17.68 5.29 5.58
C ARG A 26 -17.92 3.92 4.96
N ALA A 27 -16.88 3.26 4.46
CA ALA A 27 -16.96 1.93 3.86
C ALA A 27 -17.52 0.91 4.87
N VAL A 28 -16.88 0.83 6.04
CA VAL A 28 -17.29 -0.07 7.13
C VAL A 28 -18.73 0.22 7.56
N SER A 29 -19.11 1.49 7.73
CA SER A 29 -20.48 1.86 8.12
C SER A 29 -21.58 1.48 7.12
N LYS A 30 -21.23 1.32 5.83
CA LYS A 30 -22.15 0.93 4.76
C LYS A 30 -22.27 -0.59 4.61
N VAL A 31 -21.22 -1.33 4.96
CA VAL A 31 -21.13 -2.79 4.76
C VAL A 31 -21.56 -3.55 6.00
N VAL A 32 -21.01 -3.18 7.17
CA VAL A 32 -21.22 -3.90 8.42
C VAL A 32 -22.64 -3.67 8.94
N LYS A 33 -23.32 -4.75 9.28
CA LYS A 33 -24.68 -4.77 9.79
C LYS A 33 -24.72 -5.24 11.25
N PRO A 34 -25.77 -4.86 12.00
CA PRO A 34 -26.02 -5.45 13.32
C PRO A 34 -26.09 -6.97 13.25
N GLY A 35 -25.25 -7.64 14.03
CA GLY A 35 -25.17 -9.10 14.04
C GLY A 35 -23.95 -9.68 13.32
N ASP A 36 -23.27 -8.92 12.47
CA ASP A 36 -22.12 -9.40 11.69
C ASP A 36 -20.91 -9.73 12.57
N VAL A 37 -20.15 -10.74 12.17
CA VAL A 37 -18.78 -10.98 12.65
C VAL A 37 -17.79 -10.35 11.69
N VAL A 38 -16.88 -9.54 12.21
CA VAL A 38 -15.87 -8.84 11.41
C VAL A 38 -14.47 -9.32 11.78
N VAL A 39 -13.60 -9.48 10.79
CA VAL A 39 -12.17 -9.71 10.99
C VAL A 39 -11.40 -8.51 10.48
N ASP A 40 -10.50 -7.98 11.31
CA ASP A 40 -9.60 -6.88 10.99
C ASP A 40 -8.17 -7.44 10.88
N VAL A 41 -7.66 -7.59 9.65
CA VAL A 41 -6.33 -8.17 9.37
C VAL A 41 -5.30 -7.04 9.32
N GLY A 42 -4.29 -7.11 10.18
CA GLY A 42 -3.33 -6.01 10.37
C GLY A 42 -3.99 -4.86 11.11
N CYS A 43 -4.66 -5.16 12.24
CA CYS A 43 -5.53 -4.19 12.91
C CYS A 43 -4.76 -2.97 13.46
N GLY A 44 -3.44 -3.09 13.66
CA GLY A 44 -2.58 -2.00 14.10
C GLY A 44 -3.05 -1.37 15.40
N SER A 45 -3.47 -0.10 15.31
CA SER A 45 -4.03 0.67 16.44
C SER A 45 -5.49 0.33 16.78
N GLY A 46 -6.13 -0.55 16.02
CA GLY A 46 -7.52 -1.00 16.20
C GLY A 46 -8.58 -0.09 15.57
N ILE A 47 -8.20 0.96 14.85
CA ILE A 47 -9.15 1.98 14.36
C ILE A 47 -10.27 1.39 13.47
N LEU A 48 -9.96 0.44 12.59
CA LEU A 48 -10.94 -0.21 11.72
C LEU A 48 -11.85 -1.15 12.52
N SER A 49 -11.29 -1.91 13.46
CA SER A 49 -12.05 -2.67 14.46
C SER A 49 -13.05 -1.80 15.22
N PHE A 50 -12.66 -0.58 15.63
CA PHE A 50 -13.57 0.34 16.33
C PHE A 50 -14.68 0.86 15.41
N PHE A 51 -14.40 1.10 14.13
CA PHE A 51 -15.44 1.42 13.15
C PHE A 51 -16.44 0.28 12.99
N ALA A 52 -15.98 -0.98 12.97
CA ALA A 52 -16.86 -2.15 12.89
C ALA A 52 -17.74 -2.27 14.14
N CYS A 53 -17.17 -2.11 15.35
CA CYS A 53 -17.95 -2.09 16.59
C CYS A 53 -19.01 -0.98 16.59
N ARG A 54 -18.65 0.22 16.13
CA ARG A 54 -19.57 1.37 16.00
C ARG A 54 -20.67 1.14 14.98
N ALA A 55 -20.38 0.42 13.89
CA ALA A 55 -21.36 0.04 12.87
C ALA A 55 -22.32 -1.08 13.33
N GLY A 56 -22.05 -1.73 14.47
CA GLY A 56 -22.95 -2.71 15.07
C GLY A 56 -22.51 -4.17 14.95
N ALA A 57 -21.28 -4.44 14.49
CA ALA A 57 -20.72 -5.79 14.42
C ALA A 57 -20.92 -6.54 15.76
N ARG A 58 -21.53 -7.71 15.76
CA ARG A 58 -21.73 -8.51 16.99
C ARG A 58 -20.40 -8.76 17.69
N HIS A 59 -19.37 -9.09 16.91
CA HIS A 59 -18.03 -9.38 17.39
C HIS A 59 -16.97 -8.99 16.35
N VAL A 60 -15.79 -8.61 16.81
CA VAL A 60 -14.63 -8.32 15.95
C VAL A 60 -13.45 -9.20 16.37
N HIS A 61 -12.81 -9.85 15.40
CA HIS A 61 -11.52 -10.53 15.58
C HIS A 61 -10.43 -9.64 14.99
N ALA A 62 -9.63 -9.01 15.86
CA ALA A 62 -8.58 -8.08 15.49
C ALA A 62 -7.23 -8.82 15.51
N ILE A 63 -6.59 -8.95 14.35
CA ILE A 63 -5.36 -9.74 14.18
C ILE A 63 -4.21 -8.81 13.85
N GLU A 64 -3.13 -8.89 14.60
CA GLU A 64 -1.93 -8.07 14.42
C GLU A 64 -0.69 -8.80 14.92
N SER A 65 0.35 -8.92 14.10
CA SER A 65 1.59 -9.60 14.49
C SER A 65 2.53 -8.72 15.31
N GLU A 66 2.43 -7.41 15.17
CA GLU A 66 3.34 -6.46 15.80
C GLU A 66 2.90 -6.03 17.21
N PRO A 67 3.83 -5.53 18.05
CA PRO A 67 3.53 -5.10 19.41
C PRO A 67 2.50 -3.96 19.55
N VAL A 68 2.13 -3.30 18.45
CA VAL A 68 1.12 -2.23 18.43
C VAL A 68 -0.27 -2.72 18.88
N ILE A 69 -0.56 -4.02 18.78
CA ILE A 69 -1.84 -4.58 19.25
C ILE A 69 -2.15 -4.22 20.71
N ASN A 70 -1.11 -4.10 21.55
CA ASN A 70 -1.25 -3.68 22.95
C ASN A 70 -1.85 -2.26 23.07
N ILE A 71 -1.57 -1.39 22.11
CA ILE A 71 -2.18 -0.05 22.03
C ILE A 71 -3.66 -0.18 21.65
N ALA A 72 -3.99 -1.04 20.69
CA ALA A 72 -5.38 -1.30 20.29
C ALA A 72 -6.22 -1.79 21.48
N GLU A 73 -5.70 -2.71 22.30
CA GLU A 73 -6.35 -3.20 23.52
C GLU A 73 -6.63 -2.08 24.52
N LEU A 74 -5.64 -1.23 24.80
CA LEU A 74 -5.79 -0.10 25.72
C LEU A 74 -6.86 0.89 25.23
N VAL A 75 -6.87 1.19 23.93
CA VAL A 75 -7.85 2.09 23.32
C VAL A 75 -9.24 1.46 23.31
N ALA A 76 -9.36 0.15 23.04
CA ALA A 76 -10.63 -0.58 23.09
C ALA A 76 -11.26 -0.53 24.49
N ALA A 77 -10.47 -0.79 25.54
CA ALA A 77 -10.92 -0.69 26.93
C ALA A 77 -11.38 0.73 27.27
N LYS A 78 -10.62 1.74 26.84
CA LYS A 78 -10.98 3.14 27.08
C LYS A 78 -12.28 3.57 26.41
N ASN A 79 -12.62 2.96 25.27
CA ASN A 79 -13.82 3.27 24.49
C ASN A 79 -14.98 2.27 24.71
N GLY A 80 -14.85 1.34 25.66
CA GLY A 80 -15.92 0.39 25.99
C GLY A 80 -16.15 -0.71 24.94
N PHE A 81 -15.14 -1.03 24.13
CA PHE A 81 -15.21 -2.08 23.11
C PHE A 81 -14.49 -3.39 23.50
N GLN A 82 -13.82 -3.43 24.65
CA GLN A 82 -13.05 -4.60 25.12
C GLN A 82 -13.82 -5.93 25.06
N ASP A 83 -15.12 -5.91 25.39
CA ASP A 83 -15.95 -7.13 25.44
C ASP A 83 -16.50 -7.55 24.07
N ARG A 84 -16.23 -6.75 23.02
CA ARG A 84 -16.69 -6.99 21.62
C ARG A 84 -15.56 -7.30 20.66
N ILE A 85 -14.31 -7.28 21.13
CA ILE A 85 -13.12 -7.50 20.29
C ILE A 85 -12.27 -8.61 20.93
N THR A 86 -11.94 -9.62 20.14
CA THR A 86 -10.88 -10.58 20.49
C THR A 86 -9.61 -10.20 19.74
N PHE A 87 -8.52 -9.97 20.48
CA PHE A 87 -7.22 -9.62 19.93
C PHE A 87 -6.35 -10.85 19.77
N TYR A 88 -5.70 -10.97 18.61
CA TYR A 88 -4.76 -12.04 18.28
C TYR A 88 -3.41 -11.42 17.96
N ASN A 89 -2.45 -11.52 18.88
CA ASN A 89 -1.06 -11.14 18.60
C ASN A 89 -0.37 -12.25 17.80
N ALA A 90 -0.69 -12.35 16.51
CA ALA A 90 -0.27 -13.43 15.63
C ALA A 90 -0.34 -12.99 14.17
N SER A 91 0.36 -13.74 13.32
CA SER A 91 0.16 -13.70 11.87
C SER A 91 -1.23 -14.24 11.52
N SER A 92 -1.94 -13.59 10.59
CA SER A 92 -3.29 -14.02 10.16
C SER A 92 -3.32 -15.44 9.61
N PHE A 93 -2.22 -15.89 8.98
CA PHE A 93 -2.03 -17.25 8.49
C PHE A 93 -2.15 -18.33 9.58
N ASN A 94 -1.96 -17.94 10.86
CA ASN A 94 -1.91 -18.86 12.00
C ASN A 94 -3.07 -18.65 13.00
N VAL A 95 -4.13 -17.96 12.58
CA VAL A 95 -5.32 -17.74 13.40
C VAL A 95 -6.49 -18.57 12.87
N ASP A 96 -7.15 -19.29 13.78
CA ASP A 96 -8.42 -19.96 13.56
C ASP A 96 -9.54 -19.21 14.30
N LEU A 97 -10.71 -19.15 13.67
CA LEU A 97 -11.90 -18.48 14.23
C LEU A 97 -12.96 -19.49 14.66
N PRO A 98 -13.73 -19.19 15.72
CA PRO A 98 -14.81 -20.06 16.17
C PRO A 98 -15.97 -20.15 15.15
N GLU A 99 -16.13 -19.12 14.32
CA GLU A 99 -17.05 -19.08 13.19
C GLU A 99 -16.44 -18.22 12.07
N PRO A 100 -16.76 -18.48 10.78
CA PRO A 100 -16.33 -17.62 9.68
C PRO A 100 -16.97 -16.23 9.78
N ALA A 101 -16.26 -15.20 9.29
CA ALA A 101 -16.66 -13.80 9.32
C ALA A 101 -17.62 -13.42 8.18
N ASP A 102 -18.48 -12.44 8.43
CA ASP A 102 -19.33 -11.81 7.42
C ASP A 102 -18.53 -10.79 6.59
N VAL A 103 -17.58 -10.11 7.23
CA VAL A 103 -16.74 -9.07 6.62
C VAL A 103 -15.29 -9.26 7.06
N ILE A 104 -14.37 -9.20 6.11
CA ILE A 104 -12.94 -8.99 6.39
C ILE A 104 -12.59 -7.56 5.95
N VAL A 105 -11.95 -6.82 6.84
CA VAL A 105 -11.38 -5.50 6.57
C VAL A 105 -9.88 -5.55 6.79
N THR A 106 -9.13 -4.86 5.95
CA THR A 106 -7.69 -4.63 6.12
C THR A 106 -7.28 -3.28 5.55
N GLU A 107 -6.21 -2.75 6.10
CA GLU A 107 -5.48 -1.63 5.52
C GLU A 107 -3.99 -1.93 5.69
N THR A 108 -3.49 -2.77 4.79
CA THR A 108 -2.09 -3.25 4.72
C THR A 108 -1.49 -2.92 3.36
N MET A 109 -1.94 -1.80 2.77
CA MET A 109 -1.43 -1.29 1.50
C MET A 109 -0.24 -0.39 1.75
N GLY A 110 0.85 -0.65 1.03
CA GLY A 110 2.03 0.21 1.03
C GLY A 110 2.01 1.28 -0.06
N THR A 111 3.18 1.87 -0.32
CA THR A 111 3.35 2.97 -1.29
C THR A 111 2.93 2.59 -2.71
N PHE A 112 3.16 1.35 -3.15
CA PHE A 112 2.71 0.84 -4.44
C PHE A 112 1.68 -0.28 -4.27
N GLY A 113 0.94 -0.22 -3.17
CA GLY A 113 -0.28 -0.99 -2.90
C GLY A 113 -0.06 -2.35 -2.23
N PHE A 114 1.11 -2.98 -2.38
CA PHE A 114 1.29 -4.41 -2.03
C PHE A 114 2.34 -4.70 -0.94
N GLU A 115 3.06 -3.69 -0.45
CA GLU A 115 4.30 -3.86 0.33
C GLU A 115 4.16 -4.54 1.71
N GLU A 116 2.96 -4.74 2.26
CA GLU A 116 2.77 -5.45 3.55
C GLU A 116 2.10 -6.83 3.38
N GLY A 117 2.29 -7.46 2.22
CA GLY A 117 1.78 -8.79 1.95
C GLY A 117 0.26 -8.88 1.87
N ILE A 118 -0.45 -7.77 1.62
CA ILE A 118 -1.92 -7.71 1.51
C ILE A 118 -2.47 -8.78 0.56
N LEU A 119 -1.79 -9.01 -0.57
CA LEU A 119 -2.28 -9.95 -1.58
C LEU A 119 -2.31 -11.39 -1.04
N GLY A 120 -1.23 -11.83 -0.40
CA GLY A 120 -1.16 -13.15 0.23
C GLY A 120 -2.05 -13.28 1.47
N SER A 121 -1.99 -12.31 2.38
CA SER A 121 -2.74 -12.35 3.65
C SER A 121 -4.24 -12.26 3.44
N LEU A 122 -4.71 -11.45 2.49
CA LEU A 122 -6.14 -11.29 2.20
C LEU A 122 -6.69 -12.47 1.40
N THR A 123 -5.87 -13.08 0.52
CA THR A 123 -6.25 -14.31 -0.19
C THR A 123 -6.44 -15.47 0.79
N ASP A 124 -5.48 -15.67 1.70
CA ASP A 124 -5.54 -16.68 2.75
C ASP A 124 -6.70 -16.45 3.73
N ALA A 125 -6.87 -15.21 4.21
CA ALA A 125 -7.95 -14.86 5.12
C ALA A 125 -9.33 -15.03 4.45
N ARG A 126 -9.48 -14.64 3.18
CA ARG A 126 -10.72 -14.87 2.41
C ARG A 126 -11.07 -16.35 2.34
N GLU A 127 -10.10 -17.21 2.10
CA GLU A 127 -10.34 -18.65 1.91
C GLU A 127 -10.67 -19.37 3.21
N ARG A 128 -9.97 -19.03 4.30
CA ARG A 128 -10.13 -19.72 5.59
C ARG A 128 -11.14 -19.08 6.52
N LEU A 129 -11.23 -17.75 6.50
CA LEU A 129 -11.89 -16.97 7.55
C LEU A 129 -13.20 -16.32 7.09
N LEU A 130 -13.46 -16.19 5.79
CA LEU A 130 -14.67 -15.53 5.27
C LEU A 130 -15.79 -16.52 4.97
N LYS A 131 -17.04 -16.15 5.29
CA LYS A 131 -18.22 -16.87 4.80
C LYS A 131 -18.28 -16.81 3.27
N LYS A 132 -18.88 -17.83 2.66
CA LYS A 132 -19.24 -17.77 1.24
C LYS A 132 -20.20 -16.59 1.01
N GLY A 133 -19.79 -15.65 0.13
CA GLY A 133 -20.54 -14.42 -0.13
C GLY A 133 -20.32 -13.31 0.90
N GLY A 134 -19.36 -13.46 1.82
CA GLY A 134 -18.90 -12.39 2.69
C GLY A 134 -18.21 -11.27 1.91
N THR A 135 -18.00 -10.13 2.57
CA THR A 135 -17.44 -8.93 1.93
C THR A 135 -15.98 -8.71 2.33
N LEU A 136 -15.16 -8.28 1.37
CA LEU A 136 -13.80 -7.80 1.60
C LEU A 136 -13.76 -6.28 1.48
N ILE A 137 -13.03 -5.64 2.39
CA ILE A 137 -12.69 -4.22 2.34
C ILE A 137 -11.16 -4.12 2.48
N PRO A 138 -10.41 -3.67 1.46
CA PRO A 138 -10.90 -3.20 0.16
C PRO A 138 -11.47 -4.32 -0.74
N HIS A 139 -12.27 -3.92 -1.73
CA HIS A 139 -12.80 -4.79 -2.77
C HIS A 139 -11.74 -5.13 -3.82
N GLY A 140 -10.97 -4.12 -4.25
CA GLY A 140 -9.92 -4.29 -5.24
C GLY A 140 -8.94 -3.13 -5.29
N VAL A 141 -7.83 -3.34 -6.00
CA VAL A 141 -6.74 -2.38 -6.19
C VAL A 141 -6.34 -2.32 -7.66
N GLU A 142 -6.13 -1.11 -8.15
CA GLU A 142 -5.53 -0.79 -9.44
C GLU A 142 -4.15 -0.18 -9.23
N LEU A 143 -3.18 -0.53 -10.08
CA LEU A 143 -1.87 0.12 -10.12
C LEU A 143 -1.72 0.97 -11.35
N PHE A 144 -1.09 2.13 -11.18
CA PHE A 144 -0.80 3.06 -12.25
C PHE A 144 0.69 3.37 -12.30
N LEU A 145 1.22 3.56 -13.51
CA LEU A 145 2.59 3.99 -13.74
C LEU A 145 2.67 5.10 -14.78
N VAL A 146 3.66 5.96 -14.64
CA VAL A 146 3.96 7.05 -15.58
C VAL A 146 5.46 7.29 -15.67
N PRO A 147 6.03 7.55 -16.86
CA PRO A 147 7.43 7.94 -16.98
C PRO A 147 7.64 9.35 -16.41
N VAL A 148 8.72 9.55 -15.67
CA VAL A 148 8.99 10.82 -14.97
C VAL A 148 10.40 11.36 -15.19
N GLU A 149 10.49 12.69 -15.11
CA GLU A 149 11.73 13.46 -15.11
C GLU A 149 11.98 14.06 -13.73
N LEU A 150 13.05 13.64 -13.05
CA LEU A 150 13.38 14.02 -11.67
C LEU A 150 14.88 14.35 -11.50
N PRO A 151 15.41 15.36 -12.19
CA PRO A 151 16.85 15.63 -12.23
C PRO A 151 17.45 15.90 -10.85
N GLN A 152 16.77 16.68 -9.99
CA GLN A 152 17.30 17.00 -8.67
C GLN A 152 17.34 15.79 -7.73
N PHE A 153 16.36 14.90 -7.80
CA PHE A 153 16.37 13.67 -7.01
C PHE A 153 17.49 12.74 -7.50
N TYR A 154 17.62 12.59 -8.82
CA TYR A 154 18.66 11.76 -9.40
C TYR A 154 20.05 12.28 -9.04
N GLU A 155 20.30 13.58 -9.16
CA GLU A 155 21.58 14.20 -8.79
C GLU A 155 21.90 14.07 -7.29
N HIS A 156 20.96 14.43 -6.41
CA HIS A 156 21.23 14.53 -4.98
C HIS A 156 21.08 13.22 -4.20
N VAL A 157 20.41 12.21 -4.75
CA VAL A 157 20.14 10.95 -4.05
C VAL A 157 20.77 9.77 -4.75
N ILE A 158 20.60 9.65 -6.07
CA ILE A 158 21.15 8.53 -6.84
C ILE A 158 22.63 8.75 -7.11
N ASP A 159 22.99 9.86 -7.76
CA ASP A 159 24.35 10.14 -8.20
C ASP A 159 25.21 10.81 -7.12
N PHE A 160 24.64 11.19 -5.97
CA PHE A 160 25.43 11.64 -4.82
C PHE A 160 26.57 10.66 -4.49
N TRP A 161 26.28 9.36 -4.55
CA TRP A 161 27.21 8.28 -4.21
C TRP A 161 28.40 8.12 -5.16
N VAL A 162 28.35 8.71 -6.37
CA VAL A 162 29.52 8.70 -7.26
C VAL A 162 30.58 9.73 -6.87
N ASN A 163 30.23 10.67 -5.99
CA ASN A 163 31.16 11.67 -5.49
C ASN A 163 32.07 11.08 -4.41
N ARG A 164 33.34 11.50 -4.38
CA ARG A 164 34.23 11.16 -3.27
C ARG A 164 33.82 11.94 -2.03
N CYS A 165 33.61 11.24 -0.93
CA CYS A 165 33.39 11.86 0.37
C CYS A 165 34.67 11.75 1.19
N GLN A 166 35.38 12.86 1.39
CA GLN A 166 36.64 12.91 2.16
C GLN A 166 37.69 11.88 1.67
N GLY A 167 37.75 11.66 0.35
CA GLY A 167 38.67 10.71 -0.28
C GLY A 167 38.13 9.27 -0.43
N PHE A 168 37.06 8.92 0.28
CA PHE A 168 36.42 7.60 0.19
C PHE A 168 35.46 7.49 -1.00
N ASP A 169 35.45 6.32 -1.64
CA ASP A 169 34.59 6.00 -2.77
C ASP A 169 33.35 5.24 -2.28
N PHE A 170 32.18 5.87 -2.42
CA PHE A 170 30.89 5.31 -2.05
C PHE A 170 30.09 4.80 -3.27
N SER A 171 30.70 4.73 -4.46
CA SER A 171 30.01 4.30 -5.68
C SER A 171 29.31 2.93 -5.60
N PRO A 172 29.74 1.94 -4.77
CA PRO A 172 28.95 0.73 -4.56
C PRO A 172 27.55 0.99 -4.00
N VAL A 173 27.36 2.06 -3.22
CA VAL A 173 26.04 2.42 -2.64
C VAL A 173 25.09 2.89 -3.72
N ARG A 174 25.57 3.51 -4.81
CA ARG A 174 24.74 3.89 -5.95
C ARG A 174 23.93 2.71 -6.48
N HIS A 175 24.57 1.54 -6.58
CA HIS A 175 23.91 0.32 -7.04
C HIS A 175 22.75 -0.09 -6.12
N LEU A 176 22.88 0.13 -4.81
CA LEU A 176 21.80 -0.13 -3.86
C LEU A 176 20.70 0.93 -3.98
N THR A 177 21.05 2.20 -4.13
CA THR A 177 20.06 3.29 -4.20
C THR A 177 19.24 3.25 -5.49
N VAL A 178 19.87 2.96 -6.63
CA VAL A 178 19.18 2.90 -7.94
C VAL A 178 18.35 1.62 -8.15
N ASN A 179 18.59 0.58 -7.35
CA ASN A 179 17.79 -0.65 -7.37
C ASN A 179 16.79 -0.72 -6.19
N ASN A 180 16.50 0.42 -5.57
CA ASN A 180 15.41 0.58 -4.61
C ASN A 180 14.38 1.55 -5.16
N PHE A 181 13.10 1.31 -4.88
CA PHE A 181 12.08 2.31 -5.11
C PHE A 181 12.09 3.33 -3.97
N HIS A 182 11.62 4.55 -4.24
CA HIS A 182 11.65 5.66 -3.30
C HIS A 182 10.25 6.28 -3.15
N PRO A 183 9.68 6.37 -1.94
CA PRO A 183 8.43 7.10 -1.71
C PRO A 183 8.69 8.61 -1.85
N LEU A 184 8.01 9.26 -2.80
CA LEU A 184 8.20 10.68 -3.11
C LEU A 184 6.87 11.40 -3.30
N LYS A 185 6.83 12.68 -2.93
CA LYS A 185 5.74 13.58 -3.33
C LYS A 185 6.06 14.17 -4.69
N LEU A 186 5.33 13.75 -5.71
CA LEU A 186 5.51 14.20 -7.08
C LEU A 186 4.33 15.07 -7.52
N HIS A 187 4.57 15.90 -8.53
CA HIS A 187 3.58 16.75 -9.16
C HIS A 187 3.52 16.42 -10.65
N GLU A 188 2.36 16.57 -11.28
CA GLU A 188 2.15 16.18 -12.68
C GLU A 188 3.13 16.86 -13.67
N GLY A 189 3.74 17.98 -13.29
CA GLY A 189 4.80 18.64 -14.07
C GLY A 189 6.04 17.78 -14.30
N THR A 190 6.27 16.74 -13.49
CA THR A 190 7.38 15.78 -13.70
C THR A 190 7.06 14.73 -14.77
N PHE A 191 5.80 14.58 -15.17
CA PHE A 191 5.38 13.49 -16.03
C PHE A 191 5.86 13.72 -17.47
N LEU A 192 6.35 12.64 -18.09
CA LEU A 192 6.78 12.60 -19.48
C LEU A 192 5.70 12.01 -20.39
N GLY A 193 4.66 11.40 -19.83
CA GLY A 193 3.58 10.75 -20.56
C GLY A 193 2.27 10.76 -19.78
N ASP A 194 1.28 10.05 -20.31
CA ASP A 194 0.01 9.84 -19.61
C ASP A 194 0.15 8.67 -18.63
N PRO A 195 -0.49 8.72 -17.46
CA PRO A 195 -0.61 7.57 -16.57
C PRO A 195 -1.23 6.36 -17.29
N LEU A 196 -0.67 5.18 -17.05
CA LEU A 196 -1.19 3.90 -17.55
C LEU A 196 -1.60 3.02 -16.37
N ARG A 197 -2.81 2.46 -16.41
CA ARG A 197 -3.22 1.38 -15.49
C ARG A 197 -2.52 0.09 -15.92
N VAL A 198 -1.65 -0.43 -15.07
CA VAL A 198 -0.80 -1.59 -15.38
C VAL A 198 -1.27 -2.88 -14.74
N GLN A 199 -2.07 -2.80 -13.68
CA GLN A 199 -2.64 -3.94 -13.00
C GLN A 199 -4.01 -3.58 -12.42
N GLU A 200 -4.90 -4.57 -12.35
CA GLU A 200 -6.18 -4.53 -11.63
C GLU A 200 -6.32 -5.87 -10.90
N ILE A 201 -6.62 -5.82 -9.60
CA ILE A 201 -6.81 -7.00 -8.75
C ILE A 201 -8.11 -6.84 -8.00
N GLU A 202 -9.01 -7.80 -8.20
CA GLU A 202 -10.20 -7.97 -7.35
C GLU A 202 -9.89 -9.02 -6.27
N PHE A 203 -9.92 -8.60 -5.00
CA PHE A 203 -9.56 -9.48 -3.89
C PHE A 203 -10.60 -10.59 -3.67
N GLY A 204 -11.84 -10.40 -4.15
CA GLY A 204 -12.88 -11.43 -4.11
C GLY A 204 -12.58 -12.65 -4.99
N GLU A 205 -11.82 -12.48 -6.06
CA GLU A 205 -11.64 -13.51 -7.10
C GLU A 205 -10.20 -13.98 -7.28
N THR A 206 -9.21 -13.13 -6.97
CA THR A 206 -7.81 -13.41 -7.25
C THR A 206 -7.27 -14.62 -6.48
N THR A 207 -6.37 -15.39 -7.11
CA THR A 207 -5.51 -16.38 -6.44
C THR A 207 -4.03 -16.03 -6.56
N GLN A 208 -3.75 -14.84 -7.09
CA GLN A 208 -2.39 -14.34 -7.24
C GLN A 208 -1.81 -14.05 -5.87
N THR A 209 -0.53 -14.33 -5.70
CA THR A 209 0.24 -13.96 -4.50
C THR A 209 1.36 -12.98 -4.81
N GLU A 210 1.56 -12.64 -6.08
CA GLU A 210 2.56 -11.69 -6.58
C GLU A 210 1.99 -10.95 -7.79
N VAL A 211 2.52 -9.75 -8.06
CA VAL A 211 2.19 -8.96 -9.24
C VAL A 211 3.20 -9.25 -10.34
N LYS A 212 2.72 -9.41 -11.58
CA LYS A 212 3.54 -9.44 -12.80
C LYS A 212 2.84 -8.66 -13.90
N ALA A 213 3.48 -7.61 -14.40
CA ALA A 213 2.94 -6.75 -15.44
C ALA A 213 4.00 -6.38 -16.47
N GLY A 214 3.67 -6.51 -17.76
CA GLY A 214 4.43 -5.95 -18.87
C GLY A 214 3.58 -4.91 -19.58
N PHE A 215 4.14 -3.74 -19.86
CA PHE A 215 3.38 -2.61 -20.41
C PHE A 215 4.23 -1.68 -21.28
N THR A 216 3.53 -0.93 -22.13
CA THR A 216 4.13 0.03 -23.05
C THR A 216 3.51 1.41 -22.84
N ILE A 217 4.33 2.43 -22.58
CA ILE A 217 3.92 3.83 -22.44
C ILE A 217 4.55 4.66 -23.55
N HIS A 218 3.79 5.63 -24.09
CA HIS A 218 4.31 6.55 -25.09
C HIS A 218 4.61 7.91 -24.47
N VAL A 219 5.79 8.44 -24.77
CA VAL A 219 6.23 9.76 -24.30
C VAL A 219 5.38 10.85 -24.97
N ARG A 220 4.86 11.77 -24.15
CA ARG A 220 4.07 12.94 -24.58
C ARG A 220 4.86 14.24 -24.53
N ARG A 221 5.84 14.33 -23.62
CA ARG A 221 6.69 15.50 -23.40
C ARG A 221 8.15 15.09 -23.56
N GLN A 222 8.89 15.82 -24.39
CA GLN A 222 10.34 15.66 -24.51
C GLN A 222 11.02 15.99 -23.17
N GLY A 223 12.04 15.22 -22.80
CA GLY A 223 12.80 15.43 -21.57
C GLY A 223 13.76 14.27 -21.28
N TRP A 224 14.18 14.16 -20.02
CA TRP A 224 15.02 13.06 -19.55
C TRP A 224 14.21 12.08 -18.71
N LEU A 225 14.09 10.84 -19.20
CA LEU A 225 13.53 9.73 -18.44
C LEU A 225 14.49 9.37 -17.31
N HIS A 226 14.05 9.58 -16.07
CA HIS A 226 14.81 9.21 -14.87
C HIS A 226 14.29 7.93 -14.23
N GLY A 227 13.06 7.53 -14.56
CA GLY A 227 12.41 6.32 -14.07
C GLY A 227 10.91 6.35 -14.27
N LEU A 228 10.22 5.45 -13.58
CA LEU A 228 8.75 5.41 -13.51
C LEU A 228 8.29 5.88 -12.15
N ALA A 229 7.18 6.62 -12.09
CA ALA A 229 6.45 6.86 -10.85
C ALA A 229 5.16 6.05 -10.85
N GLY A 230 4.79 5.50 -9.69
CA GLY A 230 3.62 4.66 -9.53
C GLY A 230 2.84 4.94 -8.26
N TRP A 231 1.56 4.59 -8.32
CA TRP A 231 0.60 4.70 -7.21
C TRP A 231 -0.50 3.66 -7.38
N PHE A 232 -1.37 3.57 -6.39
CA PHE A 232 -2.55 2.72 -6.42
C PHE A 232 -3.86 3.53 -6.34
N ASN A 233 -4.93 2.94 -6.84
CA ASN A 233 -6.30 3.27 -6.47
C ASN A 233 -6.92 2.03 -5.84
N ALA A 234 -7.44 2.12 -4.62
CA ALA A 234 -8.13 1.01 -3.96
C ALA A 234 -9.62 1.34 -3.87
N GLU A 235 -10.45 0.52 -4.51
CA GLU A 235 -11.90 0.57 -4.29
C GLU A 235 -12.20 -0.15 -2.98
N LEU A 236 -12.64 0.60 -1.97
CA LEU A 236 -12.97 0.02 -0.67
C LEU A 236 -14.27 -0.79 -0.78
N ILE A 237 -15.26 -0.18 -1.42
CA ILE A 237 -16.58 -0.72 -1.77
C ILE A 237 -17.05 -0.03 -3.05
N PRO A 238 -18.06 -0.56 -3.78
CA PRO A 238 -18.58 0.07 -4.98
C PRO A 238 -18.87 1.58 -4.81
N GLY A 239 -18.14 2.41 -5.56
CA GLY A 239 -18.28 3.87 -5.57
C GLY A 239 -17.63 4.61 -4.40
N LEU A 240 -16.75 3.96 -3.63
CA LEU A 240 -15.93 4.61 -2.60
C LEU A 240 -14.50 4.07 -2.65
N SER A 241 -13.57 4.92 -3.06
CA SER A 241 -12.16 4.57 -3.24
C SER A 241 -11.24 5.49 -2.45
N ILE A 242 -10.01 5.01 -2.25
CA ILE A 242 -8.86 5.80 -1.81
C ILE A 242 -7.74 5.69 -2.85
N SER A 243 -6.85 6.66 -2.89
CA SER A 243 -5.75 6.71 -3.84
C SER A 243 -4.58 7.49 -3.23
N ASN A 244 -3.35 7.11 -3.54
CA ASN A 244 -2.16 7.93 -3.31
C ASN A 244 -1.66 8.59 -4.60
N GLY A 245 -2.49 8.61 -5.64
CA GLY A 245 -2.17 9.24 -6.92
C GLY A 245 -2.01 10.76 -6.80
N PRO A 246 -1.56 11.43 -7.89
CA PRO A 246 -1.19 12.85 -7.89
C PRO A 246 -2.28 13.82 -7.42
N GLN A 247 -3.55 13.40 -7.46
CA GLN A 247 -4.68 14.19 -7.01
C GLN A 247 -4.82 14.20 -5.47
N ASP A 248 -4.33 13.18 -4.78
CA ASP A 248 -4.36 13.11 -3.32
C ASP A 248 -3.04 13.64 -2.71
N LYS A 249 -3.01 14.95 -2.49
CA LYS A 249 -1.84 15.65 -1.93
C LYS A 249 -1.64 15.41 -0.43
N ALA A 250 -2.67 14.91 0.26
CA ALA A 250 -2.65 14.71 1.71
C ALA A 250 -2.16 13.30 2.09
N SER A 251 -2.20 12.37 1.14
CA SER A 251 -1.72 11.00 1.30
C SER A 251 -0.37 10.89 1.99
N HIS A 252 -0.32 10.04 3.02
CA HIS A 252 0.92 9.72 3.72
C HIS A 252 1.85 8.78 2.93
N TRP A 253 1.31 8.01 1.97
CA TRP A 253 2.07 7.06 1.17
C TRP A 253 3.06 7.74 0.20
N GLY A 254 2.68 8.87 -0.39
CA GLY A 254 3.40 9.42 -1.55
C GLY A 254 3.31 8.48 -2.77
N LEU A 255 4.09 8.75 -3.82
CA LEU A 255 4.19 7.92 -5.01
C LEU A 255 5.49 7.09 -4.96
N ALA A 256 5.47 5.86 -5.46
CA ALA A 256 6.66 5.04 -5.60
C ALA A 256 7.45 5.47 -6.84
N PHE A 257 8.70 5.89 -6.67
CA PHE A 257 9.61 6.17 -7.77
C PHE A 257 10.56 4.99 -8.00
N PHE A 258 10.53 4.44 -9.21
CA PHE A 258 11.36 3.34 -9.70
C PHE A 258 12.42 3.89 -10.67
N PRO A 259 13.63 4.24 -10.19
CA PRO A 259 14.68 4.83 -11.02
C PRO A 259 15.21 3.85 -12.07
N ILE A 260 15.66 4.37 -13.21
CA ILE A 260 16.45 3.60 -14.19
C ILE A 260 17.95 3.81 -13.96
N GLY A 261 18.75 2.80 -14.34
CA GLY A 261 20.19 2.76 -14.07
C GLY A 261 20.98 3.97 -14.59
N ARG A 262 20.55 4.53 -15.72
CA ARG A 262 21.07 5.77 -16.33
C ARG A 262 19.92 6.55 -16.96
N PRO A 263 19.80 7.88 -16.75
CA PRO A 263 18.76 8.67 -17.40
C PRO A 263 18.92 8.65 -18.92
N VAL A 264 17.79 8.65 -19.64
CA VAL A 264 17.74 8.58 -21.10
C VAL A 264 16.99 9.78 -21.65
N SER A 265 17.56 10.49 -22.64
CA SER A 265 16.84 11.53 -23.36
C SER A 265 15.72 10.91 -24.19
N VAL A 266 14.51 11.43 -24.07
CA VAL A 266 13.33 10.96 -24.80
C VAL A 266 12.63 12.10 -25.52
N ASP A 267 12.17 11.81 -26.73
CA ASP A 267 11.35 12.69 -27.55
C ASP A 267 9.89 12.27 -27.51
N ARG A 268 9.00 13.22 -27.82
CA ARG A 268 7.57 12.94 -27.98
C ARG A 268 7.36 11.84 -29.02
N GLY A 269 6.62 10.81 -28.64
CA GLY A 269 6.34 9.64 -29.48
C GLY A 269 7.32 8.47 -29.28
N ASN A 270 8.41 8.64 -28.52
CA ASN A 270 9.22 7.50 -28.10
C ASN A 270 8.37 6.50 -27.31
N ARG A 271 8.69 5.22 -27.52
CA ARG A 271 8.05 4.08 -26.87
C ARG A 271 8.89 3.69 -25.66
N ILE A 272 8.26 3.47 -24.52
CA ILE A 272 8.89 2.93 -23.32
C ILE A 272 8.23 1.58 -23.05
N ASP A 273 8.99 0.51 -23.15
CA ASP A 273 8.57 -0.83 -22.74
C ASP A 273 9.12 -1.12 -21.34
N ALA A 274 8.27 -1.66 -20.47
CA ALA A 274 8.67 -2.01 -19.12
C ALA A 274 8.02 -3.31 -18.65
N GLU A 275 8.76 -4.02 -17.80
CA GLU A 275 8.29 -5.21 -17.08
C GLU A 275 8.49 -4.97 -15.60
N MET A 276 7.49 -5.34 -14.79
CA MET A 276 7.53 -5.23 -13.34
C MET A 276 6.99 -6.48 -12.67
N SER A 277 7.61 -6.86 -11.55
CA SER A 277 7.09 -7.90 -10.68
C SER A 277 7.36 -7.61 -9.20
N SER A 278 6.46 -8.09 -8.34
CA SER A 278 6.65 -8.04 -6.89
C SER A 278 7.17 -9.38 -6.35
N SER A 279 7.76 -9.38 -5.16
CA SER A 279 7.84 -10.58 -4.32
C SER A 279 6.45 -10.96 -3.80
N GLN A 280 6.32 -12.17 -3.24
CA GLN A 280 5.05 -12.65 -2.69
C GLN A 280 4.53 -11.81 -1.51
N ASN A 281 5.44 -11.24 -0.72
CA ASN A 281 5.09 -10.30 0.34
C ASN A 281 4.97 -8.86 -0.15
N GLY A 282 5.21 -8.59 -1.43
CA GLY A 282 5.16 -7.26 -2.04
C GLY A 282 6.26 -6.29 -1.60
N GLU A 283 7.13 -6.65 -0.64
CA GLU A 283 8.20 -5.78 -0.14
C GLU A 283 9.26 -5.47 -1.19
N TYR A 284 9.51 -6.39 -2.11
CA TYR A 284 10.53 -6.25 -3.14
C TYR A 284 9.89 -6.12 -4.51
N TRP A 285 10.33 -5.13 -5.26
CA TRP A 285 9.94 -4.93 -6.65
C TRP A 285 11.13 -5.12 -7.57
N HIS A 286 10.88 -5.75 -8.71
CA HIS A 286 11.79 -5.84 -9.83
C HIS A 286 11.19 -5.06 -10.98
N TRP A 287 11.98 -4.22 -11.64
CA TRP A 287 11.54 -3.50 -12.82
C TRP A 287 12.66 -3.45 -13.86
N ASN A 288 12.28 -3.60 -15.12
CA ASN A 288 13.15 -3.40 -16.27
C ASN A 288 12.47 -2.40 -17.20
N VAL A 289 13.23 -1.46 -17.74
CA VAL A 289 12.72 -0.41 -18.62
C VAL A 289 13.64 -0.28 -19.83
N SER A 290 13.05 -0.27 -21.02
CA SER A 290 13.71 -0.03 -22.30
C SER A 290 12.99 1.06 -23.08
N VAL A 291 13.77 1.90 -23.77
CA VAL A 291 13.32 3.01 -24.62
C VAL A 291 13.70 2.73 -26.06
#